data_AF-A0A819RWA4-F1
#
_entry.id   AF-A0A819RWA4-F1
#
_cell.length_a   1.000
_cell.length_b   1.000
_cell.length_c   1.000
_cell.angle_alpha   90.00
_cell.angle_beta   90.00
_cell.angle_gamma   90.00
#
_symmetry.space_group_name_H-M   'P 1'
#
loop_
_entity.id
_entity.type
_entity.pdbx_description
1 polymer ?
#
loop_
_entity_poly.entity_id
_entity_poly.type
_entity_poly.pdbx_seq_one_letter_code
_entity_poly.pdbx_strand_id
1 'polypeptide(L)'
;MERTAIPADKHVMLSYDSNSQQIVSNIVRHLQLRRMPLWLNQEKETTDDLKKSLAEGVENAAVVCCFMTPNYEKSDFCQLELQYAQKRQKRIIPCMLTDTKVWEPSDWLESITKDLVPIDFHDVSEPSAMQEKVEELIHRIEDQPPTPQHILSHVDDLPSYLFELIKYKYKQNSRIEHFMNPTRSFPIDQSYINLAIVETKDQQEKEKKLRDSHYSDVIMEAFENIHGTKTSVDIKDIFTKCKDQTRNVLVFGRAGVGKSTFCQYIAYQWAIGMVWPEYDLVVLIPLCSLTADRYPILPAGTNYSLIDILRKECFSFDQYLSEKDEKQLQEQFHNSRILWLLDGYDEIVQNVPTYLKSLLNDQLLKTSHHIVTSRRYMNNLSHSVQLEITGFTDDNITNTCLDVLQIHLTAINHYSSVIRSNGCEALAKMGEKEATNEVIIGLMNLLSDTNNDVRNSAYKALSNMGEKAATSEAIIKLLNLLGHTNDYARNSAYELLKCMGEKAATNEQ
;
A
#
# COMPACT_ATOMS: atom_id res chain seq x y z
N MET A 1 47.87 14.29 -21.63
CA MET A 1 46.39 14.19 -21.66
C MET A 1 46.05 12.81 -21.14
N GLU A 2 45.86 12.69 -19.83
CA GLU A 2 45.43 11.43 -19.21
C GLU A 2 44.04 11.08 -19.75
N ARG A 3 43.92 9.92 -20.39
CA ARG A 3 42.63 9.38 -20.80
C ARG A 3 41.93 8.95 -19.51
N THR A 4 40.80 9.57 -19.18
CA THR A 4 39.90 9.02 -18.16
C THR A 4 39.44 7.63 -18.62
N ALA A 5 39.56 6.62 -17.75
CA ALA A 5 39.12 5.25 -18.04
C ALA A 5 37.60 5.14 -18.27
N ILE A 6 36.85 6.18 -17.90
CA ILE A 6 35.39 6.27 -18.11
C ILE A 6 35.12 7.01 -19.43
N PRO A 7 34.25 6.47 -20.31
CA PRO A 7 33.82 7.16 -21.52
C PRO A 7 33.29 8.57 -21.23
N ALA A 8 33.52 9.52 -22.15
CA ALA A 8 33.20 10.93 -21.94
C ALA A 8 31.69 11.21 -21.74
N ASP A 9 30.82 10.30 -22.14
CA ASP A 9 29.35 10.33 -22.01
C ASP A 9 28.84 9.51 -20.81
N LYS A 10 29.72 8.95 -19.98
CA LYS A 10 29.38 8.07 -18.86
C LYS A 10 29.90 8.60 -17.53
N HIS A 11 29.30 8.12 -16.43
CA HIS A 11 29.68 8.49 -15.07
C HIS A 11 29.84 7.28 -14.14
N VAL A 12 30.39 7.51 -12.94
CA VAL A 12 30.36 6.61 -11.80
C VAL A 12 29.14 6.95 -10.97
N MET A 13 28.22 6.00 -10.80
CA MET A 13 27.09 6.19 -9.90
C MET A 13 27.46 5.70 -8.50
N LEU A 14 27.23 6.52 -7.48
CA LEU A 14 27.35 6.10 -6.08
C LEU A 14 25.95 5.87 -5.51
N SER A 15 25.67 4.61 -5.16
CA SER A 15 24.42 4.19 -4.53
C SER A 15 24.66 3.99 -3.03
N TYR A 16 23.90 4.67 -2.18
CA TYR A 16 24.04 4.63 -0.72
C TYR A 16 22.73 5.01 -0.02
N ASP A 17 22.54 4.58 1.23
CA ASP A 17 21.41 4.99 2.06
C ASP A 17 21.66 6.36 2.72
N SER A 18 20.61 7.08 3.11
CA SER A 18 20.74 8.44 3.66
C SER A 18 21.62 8.53 4.92
N ASN A 19 21.69 7.47 5.74
CA ASN A 19 22.53 7.49 6.94
C ASN A 19 24.03 7.42 6.60
N SER A 20 24.37 6.99 5.39
CA SER A 20 25.75 6.88 4.90
C SER A 20 26.24 8.17 4.23
N GLN A 21 25.40 9.22 4.13
CA GLN A 21 25.71 10.48 3.42
C GLN A 21 27.01 11.13 3.89
N GLN A 22 27.29 11.14 5.20
CA GLN A 22 28.48 11.78 5.75
C GLN A 22 29.77 11.10 5.28
N ILE A 23 29.81 9.76 5.35
CA ILE A 23 30.98 8.97 4.94
C ILE A 23 31.16 9.05 3.42
N VAL A 24 30.07 8.90 2.65
CA VAL A 24 30.12 8.97 1.19
C VAL A 24 30.53 10.35 0.70
N SER A 25 30.11 11.44 1.36
CA SER A 25 30.53 12.80 0.99
C SER A 25 32.05 13.00 1.11
N ASN A 26 32.70 12.35 2.09
CA ASN A 26 34.16 12.38 2.20
C ASN A 26 34.80 11.65 1.00
N ILE A 27 34.30 10.47 0.65
CA ILE A 27 34.77 9.69 -0.50
C ILE A 27 34.60 10.48 -1.81
N VAL A 28 33.43 11.10 -2.00
CA VAL A 28 33.13 11.98 -3.15
C VAL A 28 34.17 13.07 -3.32
N ARG A 29 34.56 13.74 -2.23
CA ARG A 29 35.56 14.80 -2.28
C ARG A 29 36.90 14.30 -2.83
N HIS A 30 37.30 13.09 -2.46
CA HIS A 30 38.53 12.47 -2.97
C HIS A 30 38.40 12.06 -4.45
N LEU A 31 37.27 11.47 -4.85
CA LEU A 31 37.00 11.11 -6.25
C LEU A 31 36.94 12.35 -7.17
N GLN A 32 36.40 13.47 -6.69
CA GLN A 32 36.36 14.74 -7.42
C GLN A 32 37.74 15.35 -7.65
N LEU A 33 38.70 15.18 -6.73
CA LEU A 33 40.08 15.63 -6.93
C LEU A 33 40.74 14.94 -8.14
N ARG A 34 40.30 13.72 -8.48
CA ARG A 34 40.72 12.97 -9.66
C ARG A 34 39.89 13.25 -10.91
N ARG A 35 39.01 14.26 -10.86
CA ARG A 35 38.13 14.70 -11.96
C ARG A 35 37.24 13.58 -12.50
N MET A 36 36.83 12.64 -11.64
CA MET A 36 35.91 11.58 -12.06
C MET A 36 34.51 12.16 -12.29
N PRO A 37 33.81 11.77 -13.38
CA PRO A 37 32.41 12.13 -13.58
C PRO A 37 31.56 11.32 -12.59
N LEU A 38 31.03 11.98 -11.56
CA LEU A 38 30.24 11.32 -10.50
C LEU A 38 28.75 11.64 -10.63
N TRP A 39 27.93 10.64 -10.33
CA TRP A 39 26.50 10.79 -10.11
C TRP A 39 26.17 10.44 -8.66
N LEU A 40 25.55 11.39 -7.96
CA LEU A 40 25.15 11.27 -6.55
C LEU A 40 23.65 11.44 -6.45
N ASN A 41 23.01 10.60 -5.65
CA ASN A 41 21.66 10.92 -5.16
C ASN A 41 21.79 12.11 -4.19
N GLN A 42 21.61 13.32 -4.71
CA GLN A 42 21.33 14.47 -3.86
C GLN A 42 19.98 14.25 -3.19
N GLU A 43 19.84 14.61 -1.92
CA GLU A 43 18.55 14.60 -1.22
C GLU A 43 17.60 15.55 -1.98
N LYS A 44 16.62 14.98 -2.68
CA LYS A 44 15.66 15.73 -3.49
C LYS A 44 14.31 15.76 -2.79
N GLU A 45 13.71 16.95 -2.79
CA GLU A 45 12.52 17.31 -2.00
C GLU A 45 11.21 16.65 -2.51
N THR A 46 11.22 15.95 -3.66
CA THR A 46 10.01 15.36 -4.25
C THR A 46 10.21 13.96 -4.84
N THR A 47 9.14 13.15 -4.86
CA THR A 47 9.09 11.77 -5.40
C THR A 47 9.30 11.65 -6.91
N ASP A 48 9.09 12.72 -7.68
CA ASP A 48 9.23 12.70 -9.14
C ASP A 48 10.66 13.03 -9.60
N ASP A 49 11.38 13.88 -8.85
CA ASP A 49 12.80 14.17 -9.09
C ASP A 49 13.72 12.97 -8.79
N LEU A 50 13.23 12.04 -7.97
CA LEU A 50 13.92 10.81 -7.58
C LEU A 50 13.89 9.74 -8.70
N LYS A 51 12.80 9.65 -9.47
CA LYS A 51 12.59 8.60 -10.49
C LYS A 51 13.38 8.86 -11.79
N LYS A 52 13.41 10.11 -12.25
CA LYS A 52 14.27 10.53 -13.38
C LYS A 52 15.75 10.33 -13.03
N SER A 53 16.11 10.60 -11.77
CA SER A 53 17.48 10.45 -11.27
C SER A 53 17.99 9.01 -11.33
N LEU A 54 17.12 8.04 -11.08
CA LEU A 54 17.47 6.63 -11.05
C LEU A 54 17.76 6.07 -12.46
N ALA A 55 16.85 6.29 -13.40
CA ALA A 55 17.00 5.80 -14.77
C ALA A 55 18.21 6.45 -15.45
N GLU A 56 18.34 7.77 -15.36
CA GLU A 56 19.50 8.50 -15.90
C GLU A 56 20.81 8.09 -15.20
N GLY A 57 20.76 7.92 -13.88
CA GLY A 57 21.89 7.51 -13.05
C GLY A 57 22.41 6.13 -13.42
N VAL A 58 21.56 5.13 -13.55
CA VAL A 58 22.00 3.76 -13.87
C VAL A 58 22.29 3.59 -15.37
N GLU A 59 21.48 4.14 -16.27
CA GLU A 59 21.67 3.97 -17.72
C GLU A 59 22.98 4.58 -18.23
N ASN A 60 23.35 5.73 -17.70
CA ASN A 60 24.59 6.42 -18.06
C ASN A 60 25.77 6.08 -17.14
N ALA A 61 25.56 5.21 -16.14
CA ALA A 61 26.66 4.66 -15.36
C ALA A 61 27.52 3.74 -16.24
N ALA A 62 28.84 3.97 -16.20
CA ALA A 62 29.85 2.99 -16.57
C ALA A 62 30.04 1.94 -15.47
N VAL A 63 29.88 2.36 -14.22
CA VAL A 63 30.01 1.54 -13.01
C VAL A 63 29.11 2.08 -11.91
N VAL A 64 28.54 1.17 -11.11
CA VAL A 64 27.73 1.48 -9.94
C VAL A 64 28.48 1.02 -8.69
N CYS A 65 28.84 1.96 -7.82
CA CYS A 65 29.49 1.67 -6.55
C CYS A 65 28.43 1.69 -5.44
N CYS A 66 28.22 0.54 -4.79
CA CYS A 66 27.14 0.34 -3.83
C CYS A 66 27.72 0.32 -2.41
N PHE A 67 27.46 1.38 -1.63
CA PHE A 67 27.92 1.50 -0.25
C PHE A 67 26.93 0.82 0.70
N MET A 68 27.27 -0.40 1.12
CA MET A 68 26.37 -1.34 1.77
C MET A 68 26.42 -1.23 3.29
N THR A 69 25.23 -1.21 3.88
CA THR A 69 24.93 -1.24 5.31
C THR A 69 23.64 -2.04 5.53
N PRO A 70 23.29 -2.42 6.77
CA PRO A 70 21.97 -2.97 7.07
C PRO A 70 20.80 -2.04 6.66
N ASN A 71 21.03 -0.73 6.60
CA ASN A 71 20.01 0.24 6.16
C ASN A 71 19.93 0.32 4.63
N TYR A 72 21.04 0.12 3.92
CA TYR A 72 21.07 -0.03 2.47
C TYR A 72 20.20 -1.21 2.02
N GLU A 73 20.30 -2.35 2.72
CA GLU A 73 19.52 -3.55 2.43
C GLU A 73 18.01 -3.36 2.65
N LYS A 74 17.64 -2.51 3.61
CA LYS A 74 16.24 -2.15 3.92
C LYS A 74 15.69 -1.01 3.06
N SER A 75 16.54 -0.36 2.26
CA SER A 75 16.15 0.79 1.45
C SER A 75 15.59 0.31 0.11
N ASP A 76 14.28 0.53 -0.10
CA ASP A 76 13.61 0.24 -1.38
C ASP A 76 14.31 0.94 -2.56
N PHE A 77 14.84 2.15 -2.33
CA PHE A 77 15.58 2.90 -3.35
C PHE A 77 16.84 2.15 -3.75
N CYS A 78 17.68 1.79 -2.78
CA CYS A 78 18.94 1.09 -3.02
C CYS A 78 18.71 -0.28 -3.66
N GLN A 79 17.66 -1.00 -3.23
CA GLN A 79 17.23 -2.24 -3.85
C GLN A 79 16.90 -2.05 -5.33
N LEU A 80 16.13 -1.02 -5.68
CA LEU A 80 15.79 -0.74 -7.07
C LEU A 80 17.01 -0.36 -7.92
N GLU A 81 17.89 0.52 -7.44
CA GLU A 81 19.06 0.93 -8.22
C GLU A 81 19.96 -0.26 -8.53
N LEU A 82 20.18 -1.13 -7.55
CA LEU A 82 21.06 -2.26 -7.68
C LEU A 82 20.44 -3.39 -8.51
N GLN A 83 19.16 -3.70 -8.31
CA GLN A 83 18.44 -4.66 -9.17
C GLN A 83 18.39 -4.16 -10.61
N TYR A 84 18.20 -2.86 -10.82
CA TYR A 84 18.18 -2.28 -12.15
C TYR A 84 19.57 -2.30 -12.81
N ALA A 85 20.61 -1.96 -12.05
CA ALA A 85 22.00 -2.06 -12.49
C ALA A 85 22.36 -3.51 -12.89
N GLN A 86 21.98 -4.50 -12.09
CA GLN A 86 22.19 -5.92 -12.39
C GLN A 86 21.46 -6.33 -13.67
N LYS A 87 20.18 -5.97 -13.81
CA LYS A 87 19.37 -6.25 -15.03
C LYS A 87 19.98 -5.62 -16.29
N ARG A 88 20.54 -4.41 -16.17
CA ARG A 88 21.24 -3.71 -17.27
C ARG A 88 22.69 -4.17 -17.45
N GLN A 89 23.12 -5.23 -16.75
CA GLN A 89 24.48 -5.77 -16.76
C GLN A 89 25.54 -4.69 -16.50
N LYS A 90 25.22 -3.74 -15.63
CA LYS A 90 26.17 -2.71 -15.20
C LYS A 90 27.22 -3.35 -14.33
N ARG A 91 28.43 -2.84 -14.44
CA ARG A 91 29.53 -3.21 -13.56
C ARG A 91 29.21 -2.70 -12.15
N ILE A 92 29.17 -3.60 -11.18
CA ILE A 92 28.87 -3.29 -9.78
C ILE A 92 30.14 -3.47 -8.95
N ILE A 93 30.44 -2.49 -8.10
CA ILE A 93 31.50 -2.56 -7.09
C ILE A 93 30.84 -2.46 -5.71
N PRO A 94 30.78 -3.56 -4.94
CA PRO A 94 30.34 -3.51 -3.55
C PRO A 94 31.36 -2.78 -2.67
N CYS A 95 30.90 -1.85 -1.85
CA CYS A 95 31.69 -1.10 -0.87
C CYS A 95 31.07 -1.32 0.52
N MET A 96 31.70 -2.11 1.39
CA MET A 96 31.16 -2.45 2.71
C MET A 96 31.46 -1.33 3.70
N LEU A 97 30.44 -0.63 4.21
CA LEU A 97 30.60 0.40 5.24
C LEU A 97 30.43 -0.16 6.66
N THR A 98 29.98 -1.40 6.79
CA THR A 98 29.79 -2.11 8.07
C THR A 98 30.78 -3.27 8.15
N ASP A 99 31.26 -3.58 9.35
CA ASP A 99 32.15 -4.73 9.58
C ASP A 99 31.48 -6.02 9.09
N THR A 100 32.14 -6.71 8.17
CA THR A 100 31.69 -7.98 7.57
C THR A 100 31.54 -9.09 8.60
N LYS A 101 32.19 -8.99 9.77
CA LYS A 101 32.01 -9.92 10.89
C LYS A 101 30.73 -9.68 11.69
N VAL A 102 30.17 -8.48 11.58
CA VAL A 102 28.97 -8.04 12.32
C VAL A 102 27.71 -8.19 11.47
N TRP A 103 27.83 -7.94 10.17
CA TRP A 103 26.74 -8.04 9.22
C TRP A 103 27.23 -8.44 7.83
N GLU A 104 26.51 -9.37 7.22
CA GLU A 104 26.68 -9.78 5.83
C GLU A 104 25.36 -9.53 5.09
N PRO A 105 25.40 -9.18 3.79
CA PRO A 105 24.21 -9.09 2.96
C PRO A 105 23.38 -10.37 3.02
N SER A 106 22.05 -10.23 3.05
CA SER A 106 21.10 -11.34 3.02
C SER A 106 20.09 -11.19 1.89
N ASP A 107 19.23 -12.20 1.71
CA ASP A 107 18.10 -12.21 0.78
C ASP A 107 18.45 -11.71 -0.64
N TRP A 108 17.92 -10.54 -1.00
CA TRP A 108 18.06 -9.97 -2.33
C TRP A 108 19.47 -9.41 -2.57
N LEU A 109 20.11 -8.84 -1.55
CA LEU A 109 21.40 -8.18 -1.70
C LEU A 109 22.51 -9.21 -1.88
N GLU A 110 22.46 -10.31 -1.11
CA GLU A 110 23.36 -11.46 -1.26
C GLU A 110 23.28 -12.04 -2.69
N SER A 111 22.05 -12.23 -3.19
CA SER A 111 21.83 -12.82 -4.51
C SER A 111 22.53 -12.06 -5.66
N ILE A 112 22.71 -10.75 -5.49
CA ILE A 112 23.35 -9.85 -6.48
C ILE A 112 24.87 -9.78 -6.26
N THR A 113 25.31 -9.84 -5.01
CA THR A 113 26.65 -9.44 -4.61
C THR A 113 27.59 -10.60 -4.26
N LYS A 114 27.06 -11.81 -4.07
CA LYS A 114 27.82 -13.02 -3.68
C LYS A 114 29.07 -13.31 -4.53
N ASP A 115 29.02 -13.02 -5.82
CA ASP A 115 30.10 -13.32 -6.78
C ASP A 115 31.00 -12.09 -7.03
N LEU A 116 30.73 -10.97 -6.35
CA LEU A 116 31.45 -9.72 -6.49
C LEU A 116 32.44 -9.55 -5.34
N VAL A 117 33.65 -9.09 -5.65
CA VAL A 117 34.68 -8.85 -4.62
C VAL A 117 34.42 -7.48 -3.97
N PRO A 118 34.08 -7.40 -2.67
CA PRO A 118 33.82 -6.13 -2.00
C PRO A 118 35.11 -5.35 -1.71
N ILE A 119 34.98 -4.03 -1.56
CA ILE A 119 35.98 -3.15 -0.96
C ILE A 119 35.51 -2.82 0.46
N ASP A 120 36.39 -3.00 1.42
CA ASP A 120 36.06 -2.81 2.83
C ASP A 120 36.39 -1.40 3.32
N PHE A 121 35.35 -0.67 3.75
CA PHE A 121 35.36 0.69 4.30
C PHE A 121 34.83 0.73 5.76
N HIS A 122 34.84 -0.38 6.51
CA HIS A 122 34.33 -0.36 7.89
C HIS A 122 35.25 0.38 8.89
N ASP A 123 36.58 0.35 8.70
CA ASP A 123 37.58 0.90 9.63
C ASP A 123 38.38 2.08 9.04
N VAL A 124 37.69 3.01 8.39
CA VAL A 124 38.31 4.22 7.81
C VAL A 124 38.20 5.44 8.74
N SER A 125 38.39 5.20 10.04
CA SER A 125 38.42 6.21 11.10
C SER A 125 39.54 7.24 10.89
N GLU A 126 40.67 6.79 10.34
CA GLU A 126 41.85 7.63 10.10
C GLU A 126 41.92 8.12 8.64
N PRO A 127 42.33 9.38 8.39
CA PRO A 127 42.44 9.93 7.03
C PRO A 127 43.33 9.14 6.06
N SER A 128 44.40 8.54 6.56
CA SER A 128 45.34 7.70 5.79
C SER A 128 44.69 6.40 5.30
N ALA A 129 43.99 5.70 6.19
CA ALA A 129 43.26 4.47 5.88
C ALA A 129 42.12 4.74 4.88
N MET A 130 41.39 5.85 5.06
CA MET A 130 40.39 6.30 4.10
C MET A 130 41.00 6.53 2.71
N GLN A 131 42.15 7.21 2.65
CA GLN A 131 42.81 7.51 1.38
C GLN A 131 43.26 6.23 0.65
N GLU A 132 43.79 5.25 1.37
CA GLU A 132 44.17 3.95 0.79
C GLU A 132 42.97 3.24 0.15
N LYS A 133 41.83 3.19 0.86
CA LYS A 133 40.61 2.55 0.34
C LYS A 133 39.95 3.30 -0.80
N VAL A 134 40.03 4.63 -0.80
CA VAL A 134 39.57 5.40 -1.95
C VAL A 134 40.47 5.17 -3.18
N GLU A 135 41.79 5.04 -3.00
CA GLU A 135 42.69 4.72 -4.11
C GLU A 135 42.45 3.30 -4.65
N GLU A 136 42.15 2.33 -3.77
CA GLU A 136 41.69 0.98 -4.15
C GLU A 136 40.40 1.05 -4.99
N LEU A 137 39.43 1.87 -4.58
CA LEU A 137 38.19 2.09 -5.32
C LEU A 137 38.45 2.73 -6.69
N ILE A 138 39.32 3.74 -6.77
CA ILE A 138 39.69 4.39 -8.03
C ILE A 138 40.32 3.36 -8.97
N HIS A 139 41.27 2.57 -8.48
CA HIS A 139 41.92 1.54 -9.26
C HIS A 139 40.91 0.51 -9.78
N ARG A 140 39.98 0.05 -8.93
CA ARG A 140 38.88 -0.81 -9.35
C ARG A 140 38.02 -0.13 -10.41
N ILE A 141 37.64 1.13 -10.27
CA ILE A 141 36.82 1.83 -11.28
C ILE A 141 37.55 1.89 -12.62
N GLU A 142 38.87 2.17 -12.62
CA GLU A 142 39.68 2.31 -13.83
C GLU A 142 40.06 0.99 -14.49
N ASP A 143 40.27 -0.07 -13.70
CA ASP A 143 40.58 -1.41 -14.17
C ASP A 143 39.32 -2.01 -14.82
N GLN A 144 39.21 -1.91 -16.15
CA GLN A 144 38.12 -2.49 -16.93
C GLN A 144 38.44 -3.94 -17.29
N PRO A 145 37.97 -4.97 -16.55
CA PRO A 145 38.02 -6.32 -17.09
C PRO A 145 37.13 -6.39 -18.35
N PRO A 146 37.52 -7.18 -19.37
CA PRO A 146 36.69 -7.35 -20.56
C PRO A 146 35.30 -7.83 -20.15
N THR A 147 34.27 -7.14 -20.63
CA THR A 147 32.88 -7.53 -20.43
C THR A 147 32.72 -8.99 -20.85
N PRO A 148 32.19 -9.90 -20.00
CA PRO A 148 31.91 -11.25 -20.44
C PRO A 148 30.96 -11.21 -21.64
N GLN A 149 31.46 -11.57 -22.84
CA GLN A 149 30.66 -11.67 -24.07
C GLN A 149 29.84 -12.97 -24.16
N HIS A 150 29.64 -13.66 -23.03
CA HIS A 150 28.74 -14.81 -22.92
C HIS A 150 27.83 -14.47 -21.73
N ILE A 151 26.52 -14.26 -21.86
CA ILE A 151 25.50 -15.13 -22.44
C ILE A 151 24.42 -14.22 -23.07
N LEU A 152 24.38 -14.18 -24.41
CA LEU A 152 23.19 -13.75 -25.15
C LEU A 152 22.37 -15.01 -25.45
N SER A 153 21.39 -15.28 -24.60
CA SER A 153 20.24 -16.09 -24.97
C SER A 153 19.03 -15.55 -24.20
N HIS A 154 18.18 -14.84 -24.94
CA HIS A 154 16.87 -14.28 -24.55
C HIS A 154 16.90 -12.97 -23.75
N VAL A 155 17.16 -11.86 -24.47
CA VAL A 155 16.82 -10.48 -24.04
C VAL A 155 15.29 -10.28 -23.96
N ASP A 156 14.52 -11.17 -24.60
CA ASP A 156 13.06 -11.09 -24.70
C ASP A 156 12.30 -11.47 -23.41
N ASP A 157 12.97 -12.08 -22.42
CA ASP A 157 12.34 -12.56 -21.18
C ASP A 157 12.65 -11.70 -19.93
N LEU A 158 13.37 -10.57 -20.06
CA LEU A 158 13.66 -9.70 -18.91
C LEU A 158 12.52 -8.69 -18.62
N PRO A 159 12.03 -8.59 -17.36
CA PRO A 159 10.98 -7.63 -17.01
C PRO A 159 11.38 -6.20 -17.36
N SER A 160 10.51 -5.51 -18.11
CA SER A 160 10.70 -4.12 -18.47
C SER A 160 10.91 -3.24 -17.24
N TYR A 161 11.92 -2.37 -17.27
CA TYR A 161 12.09 -1.36 -16.22
C TYR A 161 10.84 -0.47 -16.09
N LEU A 162 10.11 -0.22 -17.19
CA LEU A 162 8.86 0.52 -17.18
C LEU A 162 7.77 -0.20 -16.38
N PHE A 163 7.71 -1.53 -16.47
CA PHE A 163 6.77 -2.32 -15.68
C PHE A 163 7.20 -2.41 -14.22
N GLU A 164 8.51 -2.47 -13.95
CA GLU A 164 9.04 -2.38 -12.59
C GLU A 164 8.74 -1.03 -11.93
N LEU A 165 8.77 0.08 -12.70
CA LEU A 165 8.34 1.39 -12.21
C LEU A 165 6.86 1.39 -11.83
N ILE A 166 6.01 0.70 -12.59
CA ILE A 166 4.59 0.53 -12.25
C ILE A 166 4.43 -0.30 -10.97
N LYS A 167 5.14 -1.43 -10.84
CA LYS A 167 5.16 -2.22 -9.61
C LYS A 167 5.60 -1.38 -8.42
N TYR A 168 6.65 -0.59 -8.56
CA TYR A 168 7.12 0.31 -7.52
C TYR A 168 6.04 1.33 -7.11
N LYS A 169 5.34 1.93 -8.06
CA LYS A 169 4.23 2.86 -7.77
C LYS A 169 3.14 2.19 -6.93
N TYR A 170 2.82 0.92 -7.21
CA TYR A 170 1.85 0.17 -6.40
C TYR A 170 2.39 -0.18 -5.01
N LYS A 171 3.68 -0.47 -4.86
CA LYS A 171 4.32 -0.66 -3.55
C LYS A 171 4.37 0.63 -2.73
N GLN A 172 4.61 1.78 -3.35
CA GLN A 172 4.60 3.08 -2.67
C GLN A 172 3.20 3.51 -2.24
N ASN A 173 2.20 3.25 -3.08
CA ASN A 173 0.80 3.50 -2.77
C ASN A 173 0.18 2.39 -1.91
N SER A 174 0.99 1.61 -1.19
CA SER A 174 0.53 0.53 -0.31
C SER A 174 -0.04 1.04 1.01
N ARG A 175 -0.45 2.30 1.11
CA ARG A 175 -1.05 2.87 2.31
C ARG A 175 -2.40 3.50 1.98
N ILE A 176 -3.39 3.16 2.79
CA ILE A 176 -4.71 3.79 2.74
C ILE A 176 -4.65 5.01 3.65
N GLU A 177 -4.73 6.21 3.07
CA GLU A 177 -4.78 7.45 3.83
C GLU A 177 -6.13 7.58 4.54
N HIS A 178 -6.08 7.86 5.84
CA HIS A 178 -7.28 8.09 6.61
C HIS A 178 -7.82 9.49 6.29
N PHE A 179 -9.02 9.56 5.71
CA PHE A 179 -9.64 10.80 5.20
C PHE A 179 -9.65 11.96 6.21
N MET A 180 -9.90 11.69 7.50
CA MET A 180 -9.94 12.72 8.54
C MET A 180 -8.58 13.01 9.20
N ASN A 181 -7.57 12.17 8.97
CA ASN A 181 -6.24 12.35 9.55
C ASN A 181 -5.15 11.63 8.73
N PRO A 182 -4.52 12.31 7.76
CA PRO A 182 -3.49 11.73 6.89
C PRO A 182 -2.29 11.14 7.65
N THR A 183 -2.03 11.57 8.89
CA THR A 183 -0.95 11.02 9.74
C THR A 183 -1.23 9.61 10.26
N ARG A 184 -2.48 9.11 10.12
CA ARG A 184 -2.91 7.76 10.47
C ARG A 184 -3.22 6.94 9.22
N SER A 185 -2.27 6.85 8.29
CA SER A 185 -2.37 5.94 7.15
C SER A 185 -2.08 4.50 7.59
N PHE A 186 -2.81 3.53 7.03
CA PHE A 186 -2.62 2.11 7.34
C PHE A 186 -2.08 1.35 6.11
N PRO A 187 -1.18 0.37 6.31
CA PRO A 187 -0.75 -0.52 5.23
C PRO A 187 -1.94 -1.22 4.55
N ILE A 188 -1.91 -1.31 3.22
CA ILE A 188 -3.00 -1.89 2.41
C ILE A 188 -3.09 -3.40 2.60
N ASP A 189 -2.00 -4.08 2.95
CA ASP A 189 -1.98 -5.49 3.30
C ASP A 189 -2.79 -5.81 4.58
N GLN A 190 -3.01 -4.81 5.43
CA GLN A 190 -3.91 -4.88 6.59
C GLN A 190 -5.37 -4.55 6.24
N SER A 191 -5.67 -4.25 4.97
CA SER A 191 -7.05 -4.01 4.54
C SER A 191 -7.83 -5.32 4.45
N TYR A 192 -8.98 -5.35 5.10
CA TYR A 192 -9.87 -6.51 5.08
C TYR A 192 -10.68 -6.51 3.79
N ILE A 193 -10.38 -7.43 2.89
CA ILE A 193 -11.14 -7.66 1.67
C ILE A 193 -11.68 -9.07 1.71
N ASN A 194 -12.98 -9.19 1.99
CA ASN A 194 -13.69 -10.46 1.88
C ASN A 194 -14.43 -10.51 0.55
N LEU A 195 -14.05 -11.44 -0.31
CA LEU A 195 -14.80 -11.71 -1.54
C LEU A 195 -15.73 -12.89 -1.31
N ALA A 196 -16.92 -12.78 -1.89
CA ALA A 196 -17.83 -13.90 -2.01
C ALA A 196 -18.36 -14.02 -3.44
N ILE A 197 -18.53 -15.25 -3.88
CA ILE A 197 -19.29 -15.56 -5.10
C ILE A 197 -20.76 -15.54 -4.76
N VAL A 198 -21.54 -14.93 -5.64
CA VAL A 198 -22.99 -14.92 -5.57
C VAL A 198 -23.53 -15.91 -6.59
N GLU A 199 -24.28 -16.91 -6.11
CA GLU A 199 -24.95 -17.87 -6.98
C GLU A 199 -26.07 -17.18 -7.77
N THR A 200 -25.95 -17.21 -9.09
CA THR A 200 -26.65 -16.30 -10.00
C THR A 200 -28.14 -16.60 -10.18
N LYS A 201 -28.63 -17.82 -9.90
CA LYS A 201 -29.99 -18.21 -10.30
C LYS A 201 -31.09 -17.65 -9.38
N ASP A 202 -31.01 -17.88 -8.08
CA ASP A 202 -32.05 -17.47 -7.12
C ASP A 202 -32.06 -15.95 -6.89
N GLN A 203 -30.92 -15.30 -7.12
CA GLN A 203 -30.73 -13.87 -6.94
C GLN A 203 -31.22 -13.07 -8.15
N GLN A 204 -30.94 -13.52 -9.39
CA GLN A 204 -31.42 -12.86 -10.61
C GLN A 204 -32.94 -12.79 -10.71
N GLU A 205 -33.67 -13.82 -10.24
CA GLU A 205 -35.14 -13.79 -10.19
C GLU A 205 -35.68 -12.76 -9.20
N LYS A 206 -35.03 -12.61 -8.04
CA LYS A 206 -35.38 -11.58 -7.04
C LYS A 206 -35.08 -10.18 -7.55
N GLU A 207 -33.94 -9.99 -8.21
CA GLU A 207 -33.51 -8.72 -8.79
C GLU A 207 -34.39 -8.29 -9.98
N LYS A 208 -34.82 -9.23 -10.83
CA LYS A 208 -35.75 -8.94 -11.94
C LYS A 208 -37.09 -8.41 -11.43
N LYS A 209 -37.63 -9.02 -10.36
CA LYS A 209 -38.87 -8.56 -9.70
C LYS A 209 -38.73 -7.16 -9.09
N LEU A 210 -37.54 -6.77 -8.63
CA LEU A 210 -37.28 -5.44 -8.05
C LEU A 210 -37.12 -4.35 -9.12
N ARG A 211 -36.52 -4.66 -10.27
CA ARG A 211 -36.41 -3.71 -11.41
C ARG A 211 -37.78 -3.31 -11.99
N ASP A 212 -38.77 -4.19 -11.88
CA ASP A 212 -40.14 -3.93 -12.36
C ASP A 212 -40.97 -3.05 -11.39
N SER A 213 -40.47 -2.77 -10.18
CA SER A 213 -41.14 -1.89 -9.21
C SER A 213 -40.71 -0.42 -9.38
N HIS A 214 -41.64 0.52 -9.40
CA HIS A 214 -41.37 1.96 -9.61
C HIS A 214 -41.18 2.72 -8.28
N TYR A 215 -40.12 2.43 -7.52
CA TYR A 215 -39.70 3.23 -6.34
C TYR A 215 -38.17 3.21 -6.15
N SER A 216 -37.46 4.29 -6.52
CA SER A 216 -35.98 4.34 -6.59
C SER A 216 -35.27 4.08 -5.26
N ASP A 217 -35.81 4.60 -4.14
CA ASP A 217 -35.06 4.68 -2.89
C ASP A 217 -35.17 3.39 -2.07
N VAL A 218 -36.33 2.73 -2.11
CA VAL A 218 -36.56 1.41 -1.48
C VAL A 218 -35.82 0.30 -2.23
N ILE A 219 -35.66 0.45 -3.55
CA ILE A 219 -34.90 -0.47 -4.39
C ILE A 219 -33.42 -0.49 -3.99
N MET A 220 -32.84 0.67 -3.68
CA MET A 220 -31.41 0.78 -3.33
C MET A 220 -31.07 -0.03 -2.08
N GLU A 221 -31.87 0.13 -1.03
CA GLU A 221 -31.74 -0.62 0.23
C GLU A 221 -32.11 -2.11 0.06
N ALA A 222 -33.11 -2.42 -0.78
CA ALA A 222 -33.48 -3.80 -1.08
C ALA A 222 -32.36 -4.55 -1.82
N PHE A 223 -31.73 -3.95 -2.84
CA PHE A 223 -30.59 -4.55 -3.55
C PHE A 223 -29.37 -4.77 -2.66
N GLU A 224 -29.18 -3.93 -1.64
CA GLU A 224 -28.11 -4.08 -0.64
C GLU A 224 -28.37 -5.22 0.36
N ASN A 225 -29.64 -5.58 0.57
CA ASN A 225 -30.08 -6.58 1.56
C ASN A 225 -30.45 -7.96 0.96
N ILE A 226 -30.29 -8.20 -0.35
CA ILE A 226 -30.50 -9.54 -0.93
C ILE A 226 -29.30 -10.44 -0.57
N HIS A 227 -29.45 -11.18 0.53
CA HIS A 227 -28.53 -12.25 0.90
C HIS A 227 -28.88 -13.53 0.15
N GLY A 228 -28.30 -13.73 -1.03
CA GLY A 228 -28.18 -15.09 -1.59
C GLY A 228 -27.15 -15.91 -0.82
N THR A 229 -27.06 -17.21 -1.12
CA THR A 229 -25.95 -18.07 -0.68
C THR A 229 -24.63 -17.50 -1.20
N LYS A 230 -23.76 -17.09 -0.28
CA LYS A 230 -22.45 -16.48 -0.56
C LYS A 230 -21.36 -17.47 -0.19
N THR A 231 -20.52 -17.85 -1.14
CA THR A 231 -19.32 -18.67 -0.87
C THR A 231 -18.09 -17.79 -0.90
N SER A 232 -17.32 -17.76 0.20
CA SER A 232 -16.07 -16.98 0.28
C SER A 232 -15.04 -17.45 -0.75
N VAL A 233 -14.24 -16.50 -1.26
CA VAL A 233 -13.20 -16.74 -2.29
C VAL A 233 -11.95 -15.94 -1.95
N ASP A 234 -10.79 -16.61 -2.06
CA ASP A 234 -9.49 -15.94 -2.02
C ASP A 234 -9.22 -15.20 -3.34
N ILE A 235 -8.51 -14.08 -3.28
CA ILE A 235 -8.11 -13.30 -4.44
C ILE A 235 -7.36 -14.16 -5.45
N LYS A 236 -6.48 -15.05 -5.00
CA LYS A 236 -5.73 -15.96 -5.87
C LYS A 236 -6.64 -16.83 -6.73
N ASP A 237 -7.83 -17.15 -6.21
CA ASP A 237 -8.78 -18.06 -6.82
C ASP A 237 -9.85 -17.37 -7.66
N ILE A 238 -9.85 -16.03 -7.77
CA ILE A 238 -10.86 -15.26 -8.54
C ILE A 238 -11.05 -15.81 -9.96
N PHE A 239 -9.95 -16.15 -10.64
CA PHE A 239 -9.99 -16.62 -12.03
C PHE A 239 -10.25 -18.12 -12.17
N THR A 240 -10.28 -18.90 -11.09
CA THR A 240 -10.48 -20.37 -11.15
C THR A 240 -11.84 -20.75 -11.74
N LYS A 241 -12.84 -19.88 -11.62
CA LYS A 241 -14.19 -20.09 -12.18
C LYS A 241 -14.35 -19.58 -13.62
N CYS A 242 -13.35 -18.90 -14.18
CA CYS A 242 -13.36 -18.53 -15.59
C CYS A 242 -13.14 -19.79 -16.43
N LYS A 243 -14.18 -20.23 -17.16
CA LYS A 243 -14.15 -21.47 -17.96
C LYS A 243 -13.47 -21.29 -19.32
N ASP A 244 -13.38 -20.05 -19.79
CA ASP A 244 -12.83 -19.71 -21.09
C ASP A 244 -11.38 -19.19 -20.95
N GLN A 245 -10.67 -19.06 -22.06
CA GLN A 245 -9.34 -18.43 -22.09
C GLN A 245 -9.38 -16.94 -21.69
N THR A 246 -10.57 -16.33 -21.68
CA THR A 246 -10.82 -14.97 -21.19
C THR A 246 -11.10 -14.98 -19.68
N ARG A 247 -10.52 -14.00 -19.00
CA ARG A 247 -10.54 -13.86 -17.53
C ARG A 247 -11.22 -12.52 -17.21
N ASN A 248 -12.50 -12.46 -17.54
CA ASN A 248 -13.32 -11.27 -17.43
C ASN A 248 -14.23 -11.40 -16.22
N VAL A 249 -13.91 -10.67 -15.16
CA VAL A 249 -14.61 -10.76 -13.87
C VAL A 249 -15.27 -9.43 -13.54
N LEU A 250 -16.52 -9.50 -13.09
CA LEU A 250 -17.24 -8.34 -12.57
C LEU A 250 -17.38 -8.45 -11.06
N VAL A 251 -16.89 -7.44 -10.34
CA VAL A 251 -16.89 -7.38 -8.88
C VAL A 251 -17.86 -6.30 -8.43
N PHE A 252 -18.87 -6.72 -7.70
CA PHE A 252 -19.90 -5.85 -7.16
C PHE A 252 -19.62 -5.42 -5.73
N GLY A 253 -20.16 -4.26 -5.36
CA GLY A 253 -20.11 -3.80 -3.98
C GLY A 253 -20.91 -2.53 -3.74
N ARG A 254 -21.49 -2.38 -2.54
CA ARG A 254 -22.20 -1.16 -2.12
C ARG A 254 -21.25 0.05 -2.03
N ALA A 255 -21.81 1.24 -1.88
CA ALA A 255 -21.01 2.44 -1.63
C ALA A 255 -20.17 2.27 -0.35
N GLY A 256 -18.91 2.72 -0.37
CA GLY A 256 -18.03 2.65 0.80
C GLY A 256 -17.54 1.25 1.21
N VAL A 257 -17.90 0.18 0.49
CA VAL A 257 -17.46 -1.20 0.85
C VAL A 257 -15.97 -1.47 0.57
N GLY A 258 -15.28 -0.57 -0.14
CA GLY A 258 -13.87 -0.73 -0.49
C GLY A 258 -13.58 -1.28 -1.89
N LYS A 259 -14.45 -1.04 -2.89
CA LYS A 259 -14.19 -1.44 -4.30
C LYS A 259 -12.86 -0.92 -4.85
N SER A 260 -12.57 0.36 -4.67
CA SER A 260 -11.31 0.96 -5.10
C SER A 260 -10.12 0.44 -4.31
N THR A 261 -10.29 0.24 -2.99
CA THR A 261 -9.29 -0.40 -2.13
C THR A 261 -8.98 -1.82 -2.60
N PHE A 262 -9.98 -2.57 -3.04
CA PHE A 262 -9.81 -3.90 -3.61
C PHE A 262 -8.94 -3.89 -4.88
N CYS A 263 -9.20 -2.98 -5.81
CA CYS A 263 -8.37 -2.81 -7.01
C CYS A 263 -6.91 -2.45 -6.66
N GLN A 264 -6.72 -1.51 -5.73
CA GLN A 264 -5.39 -1.11 -5.25
C GLN A 264 -4.66 -2.27 -4.56
N TYR A 265 -5.37 -3.06 -3.75
CA TYR A 265 -4.83 -4.22 -3.06
C TYR A 265 -4.34 -5.28 -4.05
N ILE A 266 -5.13 -5.58 -5.09
CA ILE A 266 -4.70 -6.51 -6.15
C ILE A 266 -3.41 -6.01 -6.82
N ALA A 267 -3.39 -4.73 -7.20
CA ALA A 267 -2.22 -4.13 -7.86
C ALA A 267 -0.96 -4.23 -6.96
N TYR A 268 -1.13 -3.99 -5.65
CA TYR A 268 -0.08 -4.17 -4.65
C TYR A 268 0.39 -5.63 -4.52
N GLN A 269 -0.53 -6.57 -4.34
CA GLN A 269 -0.22 -8.00 -4.19
C GLN A 269 0.53 -8.56 -5.41
N TRP A 270 0.15 -8.13 -6.62
CA TRP A 270 0.88 -8.48 -7.84
C TRP A 270 2.28 -7.85 -7.86
N ALA A 271 2.40 -6.58 -7.45
CA ALA A 271 3.68 -5.87 -7.44
C ALA A 271 4.70 -6.49 -6.48
N ILE A 272 4.27 -7.04 -5.35
CA ILE A 272 5.14 -7.80 -4.42
C ILE A 272 5.33 -9.28 -4.83
N GLY A 273 4.71 -9.73 -5.93
CA GLY A 273 4.88 -11.07 -6.48
C GLY A 273 4.05 -12.16 -5.78
N MET A 274 3.04 -11.79 -5.00
CA MET A 274 2.21 -12.76 -4.24
C MET A 274 1.07 -13.37 -5.06
N VAL A 275 0.61 -12.67 -6.11
CA VAL A 275 -0.49 -13.13 -6.98
C VAL A 275 -0.17 -12.97 -8.46
N TRP A 276 -0.66 -13.93 -9.23
CA TRP A 276 -0.67 -13.99 -10.69
C TRP A 276 0.65 -13.62 -11.39
N PRO A 277 1.73 -14.39 -11.16
CA PRO A 277 3.03 -14.18 -11.81
C PRO A 277 2.97 -14.36 -13.34
N GLU A 278 1.91 -14.94 -13.89
CA GLU A 278 1.72 -15.09 -15.32
C GLU A 278 1.41 -13.79 -16.08
N TYR A 279 1.12 -12.70 -15.36
CA TYR A 279 0.92 -11.37 -15.94
C TYR A 279 2.19 -10.55 -15.87
N ASP A 280 2.67 -10.13 -17.05
CA ASP A 280 3.80 -9.22 -17.19
C ASP A 280 3.46 -7.83 -16.64
N LEU A 281 2.17 -7.44 -16.72
CA LEU A 281 1.68 -6.15 -16.29
C LEU A 281 0.24 -6.20 -15.74
N VAL A 282 0.01 -5.53 -14.61
CA VAL A 282 -1.31 -5.18 -14.10
C VAL A 282 -1.50 -3.66 -14.21
N VAL A 283 -2.60 -3.22 -14.81
CA VAL A 283 -2.89 -1.80 -15.05
C VAL A 283 -4.19 -1.40 -14.36
N LEU A 284 -4.07 -0.54 -13.34
CA LEU A 284 -5.19 0.06 -12.63
C LEU A 284 -5.66 1.36 -13.29
N ILE A 285 -6.90 1.35 -13.78
CA ILE A 285 -7.57 2.49 -14.41
C ILE A 285 -8.80 2.88 -13.58
N PRO A 286 -8.77 4.03 -12.87
CA PRO A 286 -9.96 4.63 -12.30
C PRO A 286 -10.86 5.11 -13.44
N LEU A 287 -11.99 4.44 -13.68
CA LEU A 287 -12.86 4.74 -14.82
C LEU A 287 -13.47 6.14 -14.74
N CYS A 288 -13.70 6.66 -13.54
CA CYS A 288 -14.14 8.05 -13.33
C CYS A 288 -13.14 9.10 -13.83
N SER A 289 -11.91 8.72 -14.16
CA SER A 289 -10.89 9.62 -14.73
C SER A 289 -10.97 9.79 -16.24
N LEU A 290 -11.82 9.05 -16.95
CA LEU A 290 -11.98 9.18 -18.40
C LEU A 290 -12.86 10.40 -18.75
N THR A 291 -12.39 11.57 -18.36
CA THR A 291 -13.08 12.85 -18.46
C THR A 291 -12.44 13.73 -19.54
N ALA A 292 -13.17 14.74 -20.01
CA ALA A 292 -12.73 15.58 -21.12
C ALA A 292 -11.53 16.49 -20.81
N ASP A 293 -11.35 16.84 -19.53
CA ASP A 293 -10.20 17.58 -19.01
C ASP A 293 -8.93 16.72 -19.00
N ARG A 294 -9.03 15.45 -18.61
CA ARG A 294 -7.87 14.54 -18.60
C ARG A 294 -7.52 14.01 -19.99
N TYR A 295 -8.54 13.84 -20.85
CA TYR A 295 -8.42 13.29 -22.21
C TYR A 295 -9.03 14.26 -23.23
N PRO A 296 -8.30 15.30 -23.67
CA PRO A 296 -8.82 16.28 -24.62
C PRO A 296 -9.16 15.68 -25.99
N ILE A 297 -9.99 16.37 -26.76
CA ILE A 297 -10.38 15.92 -28.11
C ILE A 297 -9.14 15.90 -29.02
N LEU A 298 -8.91 14.76 -29.67
CA LEU A 298 -7.82 14.57 -30.62
C LEU A 298 -8.19 15.08 -32.04
N PRO A 299 -7.21 15.33 -32.92
CA PRO A 299 -7.46 15.71 -34.31
C PRO A 299 -8.39 14.73 -35.05
N ALA A 300 -9.13 15.24 -36.04
CA ALA A 300 -10.07 14.45 -36.81
C ALA A 300 -9.41 13.20 -37.41
N GLY A 301 -10.01 12.02 -37.17
CA GLY A 301 -9.50 10.73 -37.63
C GLY A 301 -8.57 10.01 -36.65
N THR A 302 -8.32 10.57 -35.47
CA THR A 302 -7.51 9.92 -34.41
C THR A 302 -8.37 9.58 -33.20
N ASN A 303 -8.10 8.44 -32.58
CA ASN A 303 -8.77 7.95 -31.38
C ASN A 303 -7.71 7.56 -30.35
N TYR A 304 -8.04 7.68 -29.07
CA TYR A 304 -7.22 7.14 -28.01
C TYR A 304 -7.13 5.60 -28.12
N SER A 305 -5.96 5.07 -27.81
CA SER A 305 -5.68 3.64 -27.74
C SER A 305 -5.43 3.18 -26.30
N LEU A 306 -5.38 1.87 -26.07
CA LEU A 306 -5.04 1.31 -24.76
C LEU A 306 -3.66 1.76 -24.24
N ILE A 307 -2.67 1.90 -25.13
CA ILE A 307 -1.35 2.38 -24.73
C ILE A 307 -1.36 3.87 -24.34
N ASP A 308 -2.25 4.68 -24.93
CA ASP A 308 -2.41 6.07 -24.51
C ASP A 308 -2.96 6.17 -23.09
N ILE A 309 -3.91 5.32 -22.73
CA ILE A 309 -4.42 5.24 -21.35
C ILE A 309 -3.31 4.79 -20.43
N LEU A 310 -2.60 3.71 -20.76
CA LEU A 310 -1.51 3.20 -19.93
C LEU A 310 -0.47 4.29 -19.69
N ARG A 311 -0.05 5.00 -20.74
CA ARG A 311 0.85 6.15 -20.62
C ARG A 311 0.29 7.20 -19.67
N LYS A 312 -0.99 7.56 -19.84
CA LYS A 312 -1.63 8.62 -19.07
C LYS A 312 -1.86 8.23 -17.60
N GLU A 313 -2.28 7.01 -17.27
CA GLU A 313 -2.59 6.63 -15.89
C GLU A 313 -1.35 6.12 -15.12
N CYS A 314 -0.45 5.42 -15.79
CA CYS A 314 0.76 4.91 -15.15
C CYS A 314 1.84 6.01 -15.03
N PHE A 315 1.99 6.86 -16.05
CA PHE A 315 3.12 7.79 -16.19
C PHE A 315 2.69 9.28 -16.26
N SER A 316 1.48 9.66 -15.84
CA SER A 316 0.94 11.04 -15.92
C SER A 316 1.80 12.12 -15.25
N PHE A 317 2.52 11.75 -14.19
CA PHE A 317 3.37 12.66 -13.42
C PHE A 317 4.80 12.74 -13.96
N ASP A 318 5.19 11.75 -14.77
CA ASP A 318 6.48 11.74 -15.44
C ASP A 318 6.42 12.75 -16.59
N GLN A 319 7.04 13.92 -16.43
CA GLN A 319 7.24 14.86 -17.53
C GLN A 319 8.05 14.17 -18.64
N TYR A 320 7.31 13.61 -19.60
CA TYR A 320 7.70 12.97 -20.85
C TYR A 320 8.62 11.74 -20.68
N LEU A 321 8.05 10.56 -20.98
CA LEU A 321 8.85 9.40 -21.38
C LEU A 321 9.77 9.82 -22.53
N SER A 322 11.04 9.39 -22.52
CA SER A 322 11.92 9.68 -23.65
C SER A 322 11.41 8.97 -24.91
N GLU A 323 11.76 9.44 -26.11
CA GLU A 323 11.35 8.78 -27.37
C GLU A 323 11.76 7.29 -27.40
N LYS A 324 12.88 6.96 -26.76
CA LYS A 324 13.36 5.59 -26.60
C LYS A 324 12.43 4.77 -25.71
N ASP A 325 11.97 5.36 -24.60
CA ASP A 325 11.09 4.70 -23.64
C ASP A 325 9.68 4.53 -24.19
N GLU A 326 9.17 5.50 -24.96
CA GLU A 326 7.90 5.37 -25.66
C GLU A 326 7.94 4.23 -26.68
N LYS A 327 9.03 4.13 -27.45
CA LYS A 327 9.21 3.02 -28.40
C LYS A 327 9.31 1.67 -27.68
N GLN A 328 10.08 1.61 -26.60
CA GLN A 328 10.23 0.40 -25.79
C GLN A 328 8.89 -0.02 -25.17
N LEU A 329 8.12 0.92 -24.63
CA LEU A 329 6.80 0.66 -24.07
C LEU A 329 5.87 0.07 -25.13
N GLN A 330 5.88 0.62 -26.34
CA GLN A 330 5.05 0.15 -27.46
C GLN A 330 5.39 -1.29 -27.84
N GLU A 331 6.69 -1.61 -27.98
CA GLU A 331 7.16 -2.96 -28.33
C GLU A 331 6.78 -3.98 -27.25
N GLN A 332 6.96 -3.61 -25.98
CA GLN A 332 6.66 -4.50 -24.86
C GLN A 332 5.15 -4.68 -24.67
N PHE A 333 4.37 -3.61 -24.79
CA PHE A 333 2.92 -3.65 -24.63
C PHE A 333 2.26 -4.70 -25.54
N HIS A 334 2.69 -4.79 -26.79
CA HIS A 334 2.14 -5.75 -27.76
C HIS A 334 2.46 -7.21 -27.43
N ASN A 335 3.58 -7.46 -26.76
CA ASN A 335 4.05 -8.81 -26.44
C ASN A 335 3.67 -9.25 -25.01
N SER A 336 3.10 -8.36 -24.21
CA SER A 336 2.85 -8.58 -22.78
C SER A 336 1.46 -9.17 -22.50
N ARG A 337 1.37 -10.04 -21.51
CA ARG A 337 0.12 -10.47 -20.89
C ARG A 337 -0.30 -9.42 -19.86
N ILE A 338 -1.34 -8.66 -20.20
CA ILE A 338 -1.81 -7.53 -19.40
C ILE A 338 -3.14 -7.87 -18.74
N LEU A 339 -3.22 -7.62 -17.43
CA LEU A 339 -4.48 -7.62 -16.68
C LEU A 339 -4.94 -6.19 -16.42
N TRP A 340 -6.17 -5.88 -16.81
CA TRP A 340 -6.76 -4.55 -16.61
C TRP A 340 -7.66 -4.53 -15.37
N LEU A 341 -7.41 -3.63 -14.43
CA LEU A 341 -8.28 -3.35 -13.30
C LEU A 341 -9.05 -2.06 -13.60
N LEU A 342 -10.34 -2.19 -13.89
CA LEU A 342 -11.21 -1.10 -14.31
C LEU A 342 -12.11 -0.72 -13.13
N ASP A 343 -11.72 0.31 -12.40
CA ASP A 343 -12.34 0.67 -11.12
C ASP A 343 -13.46 1.70 -11.27
N GLY A 344 -14.67 1.40 -10.80
CA GLY A 344 -15.77 2.37 -10.72
C GLY A 344 -16.58 2.56 -12.00
N TYR A 345 -17.00 1.46 -12.64
CA TYR A 345 -17.81 1.54 -13.88
C TYR A 345 -19.14 2.31 -13.70
N ASP A 346 -19.77 2.18 -12.53
CA ASP A 346 -21.01 2.89 -12.21
C ASP A 346 -20.86 4.42 -12.22
N GLU A 347 -19.65 4.93 -12.00
CA GLU A 347 -19.38 6.37 -11.92
C GLU A 347 -19.36 7.03 -13.30
N ILE A 348 -19.07 6.27 -14.36
CA ILE A 348 -18.88 6.84 -15.69
C ILE A 348 -19.91 6.41 -16.73
N VAL A 349 -20.56 5.25 -16.60
CA VAL A 349 -21.40 4.67 -17.67
C VAL A 349 -22.43 5.62 -18.29
N GLN A 350 -22.98 6.57 -17.52
CA GLN A 350 -23.95 7.56 -18.01
C GLN A 350 -23.30 8.83 -18.58
N ASN A 351 -22.07 9.16 -18.17
CA ASN A 351 -21.41 10.44 -18.39
C ASN A 351 -20.13 10.37 -19.25
N VAL A 352 -19.80 9.21 -19.83
CA VAL A 352 -18.61 9.07 -20.71
C VAL A 352 -18.70 10.05 -21.90
N PRO A 353 -17.66 10.87 -22.14
CA PRO A 353 -17.55 11.69 -23.34
C PRO A 353 -17.71 10.85 -24.62
N THR A 354 -18.44 11.35 -25.61
CA THR A 354 -18.82 10.57 -26.80
C THR A 354 -17.64 9.97 -27.56
N TYR A 355 -16.53 10.70 -27.66
CA TYR A 355 -15.30 10.24 -28.33
C TYR A 355 -14.51 9.20 -27.52
N LEU A 356 -14.74 9.09 -26.20
CA LEU A 356 -14.14 8.05 -25.35
C LEU A 356 -15.01 6.79 -25.23
N LYS A 357 -16.24 6.82 -25.75
CA LYS A 357 -17.13 5.65 -25.69
C LYS A 357 -16.57 4.44 -26.43
N SER A 358 -15.90 4.63 -27.56
CA SER A 358 -15.27 3.51 -28.28
C SER A 358 -14.08 2.96 -27.49
N LEU A 359 -13.28 3.82 -26.86
CA LEU A 359 -12.18 3.41 -25.99
C LEU A 359 -12.68 2.54 -24.82
N LEU A 360 -13.76 2.94 -24.16
CA LEU A 360 -14.34 2.18 -23.07
C LEU A 360 -14.99 0.87 -23.55
N ASN A 361 -15.94 0.97 -24.50
CA ASN A 361 -16.82 -0.15 -24.87
C ASN A 361 -16.21 -1.11 -25.89
N ASP A 362 -15.34 -0.59 -26.78
CA ASP A 362 -14.77 -1.38 -27.87
C ASP A 362 -13.32 -1.78 -27.64
N GLN A 363 -12.61 -1.15 -26.70
CA GLN A 363 -11.25 -1.53 -26.33
C GLN A 363 -11.18 -2.08 -24.89
N LEU A 364 -11.33 -1.24 -23.86
CA LEU A 364 -11.11 -1.64 -22.45
C LEU A 364 -11.98 -2.83 -22.01
N LEU A 365 -13.30 -2.74 -22.22
CA LEU A 365 -14.26 -3.78 -21.83
C LEU A 365 -14.24 -5.03 -22.73
N LYS A 366 -13.46 -5.00 -23.82
CA LYS A 366 -13.26 -6.14 -24.73
C LYS A 366 -11.88 -6.77 -24.62
N THR A 367 -11.03 -6.29 -23.71
CA THR A 367 -9.75 -6.93 -23.40
C THR A 367 -9.97 -8.37 -22.92
N SER A 368 -9.01 -9.26 -23.19
CA SER A 368 -9.14 -10.68 -22.86
C SER A 368 -9.15 -10.96 -21.37
N HIS A 369 -8.43 -10.16 -20.57
CA HIS A 369 -8.28 -10.31 -19.13
C HIS A 369 -8.51 -8.96 -18.44
N HIS A 370 -9.63 -8.84 -17.72
CA HIS A 370 -9.93 -7.65 -16.92
C HIS A 370 -10.83 -7.95 -15.72
N ILE A 371 -10.69 -7.12 -14.69
CA ILE A 371 -11.57 -7.05 -13.53
C ILE A 371 -12.26 -5.69 -13.57
N VAL A 372 -13.59 -5.68 -13.59
CA VAL A 372 -14.38 -4.45 -13.50
C VAL A 372 -15.01 -4.37 -12.12
N THR A 373 -14.90 -3.23 -11.43
CA THR A 373 -15.69 -2.98 -10.22
C THR A 373 -16.88 -2.07 -10.54
N SER A 374 -18.04 -2.37 -9.94
CA SER A 374 -19.24 -1.55 -10.13
C SER A 374 -20.24 -1.72 -8.99
N ARG A 375 -21.16 -0.78 -8.83
CA ARG A 375 -22.42 -1.02 -8.11
C ARG A 375 -23.37 -1.88 -8.96
N ARG A 376 -24.12 -2.80 -8.30
CA ARG A 376 -25.03 -3.75 -8.98
C ARG A 376 -26.15 -3.05 -9.78
N TYR A 377 -26.80 -2.06 -9.17
CA TYR A 377 -27.99 -1.41 -9.73
C TYR A 377 -27.67 -0.39 -10.85
N MET A 378 -26.41 0.03 -10.99
CA MET A 378 -25.96 0.97 -12.04
C MET A 378 -25.19 0.26 -13.17
N ASN A 379 -25.23 -1.07 -13.24
CA ASN A 379 -24.45 -1.84 -14.21
C ASN A 379 -25.31 -2.53 -15.26
N ASN A 380 -24.88 -2.44 -16.51
CA ASN A 380 -25.47 -3.11 -17.68
C ASN A 380 -24.56 -4.21 -18.27
N LEU A 381 -23.39 -4.46 -17.69
CA LEU A 381 -22.44 -5.45 -18.18
C LEU A 381 -22.87 -6.88 -17.81
N SER A 382 -22.70 -7.81 -18.75
CA SER A 382 -22.89 -9.24 -18.55
C SER A 382 -21.54 -9.95 -18.57
N HIS A 383 -21.08 -10.42 -17.42
CA HIS A 383 -19.84 -11.21 -17.27
C HIS A 383 -20.18 -12.61 -16.79
N SER A 384 -19.36 -13.58 -17.21
CA SER A 384 -19.51 -15.00 -16.85
C SER A 384 -19.27 -15.26 -15.36
N VAL A 385 -18.36 -14.51 -14.74
CA VAL A 385 -18.06 -14.58 -13.30
C VAL A 385 -18.44 -13.26 -12.64
N GLN A 386 -19.29 -13.35 -11.62
CA GLN A 386 -19.75 -12.22 -10.80
C GLN A 386 -19.39 -12.48 -9.34
N LEU A 387 -18.63 -11.55 -8.76
CA LEU A 387 -18.22 -11.56 -7.36
C LEU A 387 -18.87 -10.42 -6.62
N GLU A 388 -18.91 -10.51 -5.30
CA GLU A 388 -19.31 -9.42 -4.41
C GLU A 388 -18.26 -9.24 -3.33
N ILE A 389 -17.87 -7.99 -3.10
CA ILE A 389 -17.14 -7.62 -1.90
C ILE A 389 -18.15 -7.63 -0.76
N THR A 390 -18.08 -8.67 0.05
CA THR A 390 -18.70 -8.67 1.37
C THR A 390 -17.87 -7.74 2.23
N GLY A 391 -18.49 -6.75 2.88
CA GLY A 391 -17.77 -5.84 3.77
C GLY A 391 -17.19 -6.58 4.98
N PHE A 392 -16.99 -5.85 6.08
CA PHE A 392 -16.56 -6.47 7.33
C PHE A 392 -17.56 -7.57 7.75
N THR A 393 -17.06 -8.78 7.92
CA THR A 393 -17.76 -9.85 8.65
C THR A 393 -17.75 -9.51 10.14
N ASP A 394 -18.67 -10.08 10.93
CA ASP A 394 -18.70 -9.87 12.38
C ASP A 394 -17.35 -10.21 13.04
N ASP A 395 -16.65 -11.22 12.54
CA ASP A 395 -15.29 -11.59 12.97
C ASP A 395 -14.26 -10.47 12.68
N ASN A 396 -14.34 -9.81 11.52
CA ASN A 396 -13.42 -8.73 11.13
C ASN A 396 -13.73 -7.41 11.83
N ILE A 397 -15.01 -7.15 12.15
CA ILE A 397 -15.43 -6.04 13.03
C ILE A 397 -14.83 -6.27 14.41
N THR A 398 -14.87 -7.51 14.92
CA THR A 398 -14.31 -7.84 16.23
C THR A 398 -12.80 -7.57 16.28
N ASN A 399 -12.04 -7.96 15.24
CA ASN A 399 -10.60 -7.68 15.17
C ASN A 399 -10.24 -6.20 15.02
N THR A 400 -10.97 -5.43 14.21
CA THR A 400 -10.75 -3.97 14.11
C THR A 400 -11.17 -3.24 15.38
N CYS A 401 -12.22 -3.70 16.07
CA CYS A 401 -12.56 -3.23 17.40
C CYS A 401 -11.45 -3.52 18.40
N LEU A 402 -10.72 -4.64 18.32
CA LEU A 402 -9.60 -4.94 19.23
C LEU A 402 -8.47 -3.91 19.13
N ASP A 403 -8.08 -3.47 17.93
CA ASP A 403 -7.04 -2.43 17.76
C ASP A 403 -7.48 -1.08 18.32
N VAL A 404 -8.75 -0.71 18.06
CA VAL A 404 -9.35 0.51 18.63
C VAL A 404 -9.43 0.39 20.15
N LEU A 405 -9.80 -0.77 20.68
CA LEU A 405 -9.88 -1.06 22.11
C LEU A 405 -8.51 -0.94 22.77
N GLN A 406 -7.45 -1.44 22.13
CA GLN A 406 -6.08 -1.34 22.63
C GLN A 406 -5.58 0.10 22.71
N ILE A 407 -5.95 0.95 21.73
CA ILE A 407 -5.64 2.39 21.77
C ILE A 407 -6.34 3.07 22.94
N HIS A 408 -7.61 2.74 23.20
CA HIS A 408 -8.35 3.32 24.32
C HIS A 408 -7.82 2.82 25.67
N LEU A 409 -7.50 1.52 25.79
CA LEU A 409 -6.89 0.93 26.98
C LEU A 409 -5.51 1.53 27.30
N THR A 410 -4.69 1.82 26.29
CA THR A 410 -3.42 2.53 26.49
C THR A 410 -3.63 3.99 26.88
N ALA A 411 -4.63 4.66 26.30
CA ALA A 411 -4.99 6.04 26.67
C ALA A 411 -5.47 6.17 28.12
N ILE A 412 -6.34 5.28 28.60
CA ILE A 412 -6.85 5.33 29.99
C ILE A 412 -5.79 4.97 31.03
N ASN A 413 -4.70 4.30 30.65
CA ASN A 413 -3.57 3.99 31.54
C ASN A 413 -2.38 4.97 31.38
N HIS A 414 -2.54 6.04 30.59
CA HIS A 414 -1.46 6.95 30.28
C HIS A 414 -1.02 7.81 31.49
N TYR A 415 0.24 8.24 31.56
CA TYR A 415 0.77 9.04 32.68
C TYR A 415 0.10 10.42 32.80
N SER A 416 -0.21 11.05 31.66
CA SER A 416 -0.89 12.34 31.59
C SER A 416 -2.39 12.21 31.88
N SER A 417 -2.88 12.96 32.88
CA SER A 417 -4.30 12.98 33.25
C SER A 417 -5.22 13.49 32.13
N VAL A 418 -4.72 14.36 31.25
CA VAL A 418 -5.48 14.86 30.09
C VAL A 418 -5.76 13.72 29.10
N ILE A 419 -4.76 12.88 28.84
CA ILE A 419 -4.89 11.75 27.91
C ILE A 419 -5.80 10.67 28.51
N ARG A 420 -5.69 10.40 29.82
CA ARG A 420 -6.64 9.49 30.51
C ARG A 420 -8.08 9.97 30.41
N SER A 421 -8.32 11.26 30.65
CA SER A 421 -9.66 11.85 30.56
C SER A 421 -10.23 11.74 29.13
N ASN A 422 -9.43 12.06 28.11
CA ASN A 422 -9.83 11.94 26.71
C ASN A 422 -10.12 10.48 26.32
N GLY A 423 -9.31 9.52 26.81
CA GLY A 423 -9.54 8.09 26.60
C GLY A 423 -10.88 7.64 27.19
N CYS A 424 -11.19 8.10 28.41
CA CYS A 424 -12.49 7.83 29.04
C CYS A 424 -13.65 8.49 28.29
N GLU A 425 -13.50 9.73 27.81
CA GLU A 425 -14.55 10.41 27.05
C GLU A 425 -14.84 9.73 25.72
N ALA A 426 -13.79 9.25 25.03
CA ALA A 426 -13.95 8.49 23.81
C ALA A 426 -14.72 7.18 24.07
N LEU A 427 -14.35 6.42 25.11
CA LEU A 427 -15.09 5.23 25.54
C LEU A 427 -16.55 5.54 25.92
N ALA A 428 -16.80 6.69 26.56
CA ALA A 428 -18.15 7.12 26.89
C ALA A 428 -19.01 7.39 25.65
N LYS A 429 -18.42 7.87 24.55
CA LYS A 429 -19.11 8.07 23.26
C LYS A 429 -19.37 6.75 22.53
N MET A 430 -18.54 5.73 22.77
CA MET A 430 -18.70 4.39 22.17
C MET A 430 -19.82 3.58 22.86
N GLY A 431 -20.03 3.79 24.16
CA GLY A 431 -21.17 3.22 24.90
C GLY A 431 -21.13 1.70 25.03
N GLU A 432 -22.30 1.05 24.93
CA GLU A 432 -22.49 -0.39 25.20
C GLU A 432 -21.78 -1.34 24.21
N LYS A 433 -21.37 -0.88 23.03
CA LYS A 433 -20.73 -1.76 22.04
C LYS A 433 -19.37 -2.25 22.54
N GLU A 434 -18.62 -1.37 23.21
CA GLU A 434 -17.22 -1.60 23.60
C GLU A 434 -17.05 -1.93 25.09
N ALA A 435 -18.12 -2.36 25.75
CA ALA A 435 -18.16 -2.76 27.15
C ALA A 435 -17.54 -4.16 27.38
N THR A 436 -16.24 -4.30 27.11
CA THR A 436 -15.47 -5.51 27.43
C THR A 436 -15.03 -5.51 28.90
N ASN A 437 -14.77 -6.69 29.47
CA ASN A 437 -14.33 -6.81 30.86
C ASN A 437 -13.08 -5.97 31.16
N GLU A 438 -12.10 -5.96 30.26
CA GLU A 438 -10.86 -5.19 30.43
C GLU A 438 -11.11 -3.69 30.48
N VAL A 439 -11.96 -3.16 29.59
CA VAL A 439 -12.33 -1.75 29.57
C VAL A 439 -13.10 -1.37 30.83
N ILE A 440 -14.06 -2.19 31.26
CA ILE A 440 -14.84 -1.97 32.48
C ILE A 440 -13.91 -1.93 33.70
N ILE A 441 -13.02 -2.91 33.84
CA ILE A 441 -12.05 -2.99 34.96
C ILE A 441 -11.10 -1.79 34.95
N GLY A 442 -10.63 -1.39 33.76
CA GLY A 442 -9.76 -0.23 33.56
C GLY A 442 -10.43 1.07 33.99
N LEU A 443 -11.67 1.32 33.53
CA LEU A 443 -12.45 2.49 33.93
C LEU A 443 -12.76 2.49 35.44
N MET A 444 -13.00 1.33 36.05
CA MET A 444 -13.23 1.23 37.49
C MET A 444 -12.02 1.63 38.33
N ASN A 445 -10.80 1.30 37.88
CA ASN A 445 -9.59 1.78 38.54
C ASN A 445 -9.53 3.31 38.54
N LEU A 446 -9.99 3.94 37.46
CA LEU A 446 -9.98 5.40 37.31
C LEU A 446 -11.04 6.13 38.14
N LEU A 447 -12.01 5.43 38.74
CA LEU A 447 -12.92 6.04 39.71
C LEU A 447 -12.20 6.54 40.97
N SER A 448 -10.99 6.04 41.23
CA SER A 448 -10.11 6.50 42.32
C SER A 448 -8.90 7.30 41.83
N ASP A 449 -8.90 7.77 40.57
CA ASP A 449 -7.80 8.57 40.02
C ASP A 449 -7.57 9.86 40.83
N THR A 450 -6.33 10.35 40.88
CA THR A 450 -6.00 11.60 41.59
C THR A 450 -6.63 12.82 40.93
N ASN A 451 -6.84 12.80 39.62
CA ASN A 451 -7.42 13.89 38.86
C ASN A 451 -8.96 13.82 38.80
N ASN A 452 -9.62 14.94 39.10
CA ASN A 452 -11.08 15.02 39.16
C ASN A 452 -11.77 14.80 37.81
N ASP A 453 -11.18 15.30 36.72
CA ASP A 453 -11.74 15.20 35.37
C ASP A 453 -11.71 13.75 34.90
N VAL A 454 -10.61 13.04 35.18
CA VAL A 454 -10.47 11.61 34.87
C VAL A 454 -11.55 10.79 35.59
N ARG A 455 -11.77 11.03 36.89
CA ARG A 455 -12.82 10.33 37.65
C ARG A 455 -14.22 10.55 37.06
N ASN A 456 -14.53 11.79 36.69
CA ASN A 456 -15.83 12.14 36.10
C ASN A 456 -16.03 11.51 34.71
N SER A 457 -14.99 11.54 33.88
CA SER A 457 -15.01 10.91 32.56
C SER A 457 -15.15 9.39 32.66
N ALA A 458 -14.47 8.74 33.62
CA ALA A 458 -14.58 7.32 33.87
C ALA A 458 -15.98 6.92 34.36
N TYR A 459 -16.57 7.69 35.29
CA TYR A 459 -17.95 7.50 35.73
C TYR A 459 -18.94 7.59 34.57
N LYS A 460 -18.83 8.62 33.73
CA LYS A 460 -19.69 8.79 32.55
C LYS A 460 -19.56 7.63 31.58
N ALA A 461 -18.34 7.16 31.33
CA ALA A 461 -18.09 6.02 30.45
C ALA A 461 -18.78 4.75 30.96
N LEU A 462 -18.61 4.42 32.24
CA LEU A 462 -19.26 3.27 32.87
C LEU A 462 -20.79 3.38 32.87
N SER A 463 -21.33 4.57 33.14
CA SER A 463 -22.78 4.81 33.10
C SER A 463 -23.38 4.64 31.70
N ASN A 464 -22.62 5.02 30.66
CA ASN A 464 -23.01 4.88 29.25
C ASN A 464 -22.89 3.44 28.74
N MET A 465 -22.08 2.60 29.39
CA MET A 465 -21.94 1.16 29.08
C MET A 465 -23.09 0.31 29.65
N GLY A 466 -23.95 0.88 30.50
CA GLY A 466 -25.23 0.28 30.88
C GLY A 466 -25.10 -1.08 31.58
N GLU A 467 -26.01 -2.00 31.26
CA GLU A 467 -26.08 -3.33 31.88
C GLU A 467 -24.85 -4.19 31.61
N LYS A 468 -24.17 -3.98 30.47
CA LYS A 468 -22.96 -4.75 30.12
C LYS A 468 -21.79 -4.46 31.06
N ALA A 469 -21.82 -3.33 31.75
CA ALA A 469 -20.85 -3.01 32.80
C ALA A 469 -21.12 -3.75 34.12
N ALA A 470 -22.28 -4.39 34.31
CA ALA A 470 -22.70 -5.07 35.53
C ALA A 470 -22.14 -6.50 35.65
N THR A 471 -20.85 -6.67 35.40
CA THR A 471 -20.20 -7.98 35.52
C THR A 471 -19.92 -8.33 37.00
N SER A 472 -19.78 -9.62 37.32
CA SER A 472 -19.56 -10.03 38.72
C SER A 472 -18.30 -9.39 39.32
N GLU A 473 -17.23 -9.27 38.52
CA GLU A 473 -15.98 -8.62 38.93
C GLU A 473 -16.15 -7.10 39.11
N ALA A 474 -16.91 -6.47 38.22
CA ALA A 474 -17.26 -5.06 38.31
C ALA A 474 -18.03 -4.73 39.60
N ILE A 475 -19.02 -5.55 39.95
CA ILE A 475 -19.83 -5.38 41.16
C ILE A 475 -18.95 -5.52 42.41
N ILE A 476 -18.08 -6.54 42.48
CA ILE A 476 -17.16 -6.73 43.62
C ILE A 476 -16.27 -5.49 43.81
N LYS A 477 -15.76 -4.92 42.71
CA LYS A 477 -14.88 -3.76 42.76
C LYS A 477 -15.61 -2.49 43.19
N LEU A 478 -16.84 -2.27 42.72
CA LEU A 478 -17.69 -1.18 43.18
C LEU A 478 -18.06 -1.32 44.66
N LEU A 479 -18.32 -2.53 45.15
CA LEU A 479 -18.57 -2.79 46.57
C LEU A 479 -17.36 -2.42 47.44
N ASN A 480 -16.14 -2.73 46.98
CA ASN A 480 -14.92 -2.29 47.66
C ASN A 480 -14.75 -0.76 47.65
N LEU A 481 -15.11 -0.10 46.54
CA LEU A 481 -15.06 1.35 46.40
C LEU A 481 -16.03 2.09 47.33
N LEU A 482 -17.12 1.47 47.78
CA LEU A 482 -18.02 2.05 48.80
C LEU A 482 -17.31 2.30 50.13
N GLY A 483 -16.20 1.60 50.42
CA GLY A 483 -15.37 1.82 51.61
C GLY A 483 -14.21 2.80 51.40
N HIS A 484 -14.09 3.41 50.21
CA HIS A 484 -12.91 4.22 49.86
C HIS A 484 -12.85 5.56 50.61
N THR A 485 -11.65 6.06 50.90
CA THR A 485 -11.47 7.32 51.65
C THR A 485 -11.94 8.55 50.88
N ASN A 486 -11.89 8.50 49.54
CA ASN A 486 -12.37 9.56 48.66
C ASN A 486 -13.90 9.53 48.52
N ASP A 487 -14.56 10.60 48.99
CA ASP A 487 -16.02 10.76 48.95
C ASP A 487 -16.61 10.65 47.53
N TYR A 488 -15.91 11.17 46.52
CA TYR A 488 -16.34 11.08 45.13
C TYR A 488 -16.38 9.62 44.66
N ALA A 489 -15.34 8.85 44.96
CA ALA A 489 -15.26 7.44 44.59
C ALA A 489 -16.39 6.62 45.23
N ARG A 490 -16.70 6.89 46.51
CA ARG A 490 -17.84 6.25 47.20
C ARG A 490 -19.18 6.59 46.54
N ASN A 491 -19.41 7.87 46.24
CA ASN A 491 -20.66 8.31 45.63
C ASN A 491 -20.82 7.77 44.20
N SER A 492 -19.75 7.79 43.41
CA SER A 492 -19.74 7.19 42.07
C SER A 492 -20.02 5.70 42.11
N ALA A 493 -19.46 4.97 43.08
CA ALA A 493 -19.72 3.55 43.24
C ALA A 493 -21.18 3.26 43.59
N TYR A 494 -21.77 4.05 44.49
CA TYR A 494 -23.19 3.95 44.83
C TYR A 494 -24.10 4.22 43.63
N GLU A 495 -23.88 5.32 42.90
CA GLU A 495 -24.71 5.67 41.74
C GLU A 495 -24.55 4.69 40.58
N LEU A 496 -23.34 4.16 40.34
CA LEU A 496 -23.13 3.12 39.32
C LEU A 496 -23.85 1.82 39.67
N LEU A 497 -23.78 1.37 40.93
CA LEU A 497 -24.52 0.18 41.38
C LEU A 497 -26.04 0.36 41.21
N LYS A 498 -26.55 1.56 41.54
CA LYS A 498 -27.95 1.90 41.33
C LYS A 498 -28.34 1.89 39.85
N CYS A 499 -27.56 2.57 39.00
CA CYS A 499 -27.81 2.65 37.54
C CYS A 499 -27.75 1.27 36.87
N MET A 500 -26.80 0.41 37.27
CA MET A 500 -26.68 -0.97 36.79
C MET A 500 -27.89 -1.81 37.23
N GLY A 501 -28.35 -1.68 38.48
CA GLY A 501 -29.50 -2.41 39.00
C GLY A 501 -30.84 -1.98 38.37
N GLU A 502 -31.05 -0.68 38.15
CA GLU A 502 -32.28 -0.16 37.53
C GLU A 502 -32.42 -0.61 36.06
N LYS A 503 -31.32 -0.65 35.30
CA LYS A 503 -31.32 -1.08 33.90
C LYS A 503 -31.43 -2.60 33.73
N ALA A 504 -30.87 -3.40 34.65
CA ALA A 504 -31.06 -4.86 34.65
C ALA A 504 -32.53 -5.25 34.90
N ALA A 505 -33.23 -4.50 35.74
CA ALA A 505 -34.65 -4.77 36.06
C ALA A 505 -35.62 -4.44 34.90
N THR A 506 -35.21 -3.60 33.94
CA THR A 506 -36.06 -3.22 32.80
C THR A 506 -36.03 -4.18 31.60
N ASN A 507 -35.11 -5.15 31.57
CA ASN A 507 -34.94 -6.10 30.46
C ASN A 507 -35.58 -7.50 30.68
N GLU A 508 -36.24 -7.72 31.82
CA GLU A 508 -36.98 -8.97 32.12
C GLU A 508 -38.48 -8.94 31.69
N GLN A 509 -38.86 -8.16 30.67
CA GLN A 509 -40.24 -8.09 30.15
C GLN A 509 -40.43 -8.74 28.78
#